data_AF-A0A9C8FWN7-F1
#
_entry.id   AF-A0A9C8FWN7-F1
#
_cell.length_a   1.000
_cell.length_b   1.000
_cell.length_c   1.000
_cell.angle_alpha   90.00
_cell.angle_beta   90.00
_cell.angle_gamma   90.00
#
_symmetry.space_group_name_H-M   'P 1'
#
loop_
_entity.id
_entity.type
_entity.pdbx_description
1 polymer ?
#
loop_
_entity_poly.entity_id
_entity_poly.type
_entity_poly.pdbx_seq_one_letter_code
_entity_poly.pdbx_strand_id
1 'polypeptide(L)'
;METADDFEDIRPYRDDEVYQVLHRMYHDDWLISGIRTVFLRRVPRFLAPLFDRLTKTYLGMKLKNIRTVDDFQRKVIVDTILHHLVTKTINGLSYEG
;
A
#
# COMPACT_ATOMS: atom_id res chain seq x y z
N MET A 1 -34.65 -13.33 11.14
CA MET A 1 -33.83 -12.14 11.44
C MET A 1 -32.44 -12.55 11.03
N GLU A 2 -32.06 -12.20 9.80
CA GLU A 2 -30.78 -12.60 9.21
C GLU A 2 -29.66 -11.94 10.03
N THR A 3 -28.76 -12.75 10.54
CA THR A 3 -27.45 -12.30 11.01
C THR A 3 -26.72 -11.78 9.78
N ALA A 4 -26.78 -10.47 9.54
CA ALA A 4 -25.86 -9.85 8.61
C ALA A 4 -24.46 -10.28 9.03
N ASP A 5 -23.75 -10.93 8.11
CA ASP A 5 -22.45 -11.55 8.35
C ASP A 5 -21.47 -10.44 8.75
N ASP A 6 -21.11 -10.37 10.03
CA ASP A 6 -20.25 -9.32 10.62
C ASP A 6 -18.86 -9.27 9.93
N PHE A 7 -18.54 -10.29 9.14
CA PHE A 7 -17.27 -10.45 8.43
C PHE A 7 -17.35 -10.10 6.94
N GLU A 8 -18.51 -9.72 6.42
CA GLU A 8 -18.68 -9.39 5.00
C GLU A 8 -17.81 -8.19 4.58
N ASP A 9 -17.56 -7.26 5.51
CA ASP A 9 -16.73 -6.07 5.31
C ASP A 9 -15.21 -6.37 5.23
N ILE A 10 -14.75 -7.48 5.82
CA ILE A 10 -13.33 -7.90 5.79
C ILE A 10 -13.05 -9.02 4.80
N ARG A 11 -13.96 -9.26 3.85
CA ARG A 11 -13.79 -10.33 2.87
C ARG A 11 -12.50 -10.15 2.05
N PRO A 12 -11.87 -11.25 1.60
CA PRO A 12 -10.74 -11.15 0.69
C PRO A 12 -11.13 -10.40 -0.59
N TYR A 13 -10.28 -9.46 -1.00
CA TYR A 13 -10.46 -8.76 -2.26
C TYR A 13 -10.40 -9.73 -3.44
N ARG A 14 -11.21 -9.47 -4.45
CA ARG A 14 -11.16 -10.18 -5.72
C ARG A 14 -10.33 -9.40 -6.73
N ASP A 15 -9.75 -10.10 -7.71
CA ASP A 15 -8.90 -9.49 -8.74
C ASP A 15 -9.59 -8.36 -9.51
N ASP A 16 -10.90 -8.48 -9.75
CA ASP A 16 -11.71 -7.48 -10.43
C ASP A 16 -11.89 -6.18 -9.61
N GLU A 17 -11.79 -6.26 -8.29
CA GLU A 17 -11.92 -5.12 -7.38
C GLU A 17 -10.58 -4.39 -7.16
N VAL A 18 -9.44 -5.08 -7.35
CA VAL A 18 -8.09 -4.55 -7.06
C VAL A 18 -7.83 -3.25 -7.79
N TYR A 19 -8.16 -3.17 -9.08
CA TYR A 19 -7.93 -1.96 -9.86
C TYR A 19 -8.66 -0.75 -9.26
N GLN A 20 -9.92 -0.91 -8.87
CA GLN A 20 -10.73 0.16 -8.29
C GLN A 20 -10.22 0.57 -6.91
N VAL A 21 -9.83 -0.40 -6.08
CA VAL A 21 -9.28 -0.15 -4.75
C VAL A 21 -7.96 0.61 -4.84
N LEU A 22 -7.03 0.15 -5.68
CA LEU A 22 -5.76 0.84 -5.91
C LEU A 22 -5.96 2.24 -6.49
N HIS A 23 -6.92 2.39 -7.42
CA HIS A 23 -7.31 3.68 -7.98
C HIS A 23 -7.75 4.65 -6.90
N ARG A 24 -8.59 4.19 -5.95
CA ARG A 24 -9.01 5.00 -4.81
C ARG A 24 -7.83 5.36 -3.91
N MET A 25 -6.94 4.40 -3.63
CA MET A 25 -5.79 4.61 -2.73
C MET A 25 -4.85 5.72 -3.20
N TYR A 26 -4.45 5.75 -4.48
CA TYR A 26 -3.55 6.82 -4.94
C TYR A 26 -4.26 8.14 -5.23
N HIS A 27 -5.59 8.14 -5.32
CA HIS A 27 -6.37 9.37 -5.46
C HIS A 27 -6.65 10.05 -4.12
N ASP A 28 -6.57 9.29 -3.02
CA ASP A 28 -6.84 9.77 -1.68
C ASP A 28 -5.72 10.69 -1.16
N ASP A 29 -6.04 11.97 -1.02
CA ASP A 29 -5.11 13.01 -0.57
C ASP A 29 -4.64 12.79 0.89
N TRP A 30 -5.44 12.12 1.73
CA TRP A 30 -5.03 11.74 3.08
C TRP A 30 -3.89 10.72 3.03
N LEU A 31 -3.98 9.72 2.15
CA LEU A 31 -2.94 8.70 1.97
C LEU A 31 -1.64 9.32 1.44
N ILE A 32 -1.74 10.19 0.44
CA ILE A 32 -0.58 10.88 -0.14
C ILE A 32 0.09 11.80 0.89
N SER A 33 -0.69 12.60 1.62
CA SER A 33 -0.15 13.48 2.66
C SER A 33 0.42 12.71 3.86
N GLY A 34 -0.15 11.55 4.19
CA GLY A 34 0.37 10.62 5.19
C GLY A 34 1.72 10.04 4.77
N ILE A 35 1.83 9.52 3.54
CA ILE A 35 3.09 9.02 2.96
C ILE A 35 4.15 10.12 2.98
N ARG A 36 3.81 11.35 2.56
CA ARG A 36 4.73 12.50 2.66
C ARG A 36 5.20 12.70 4.10
N THR A 37 4.30 12.65 5.08
CA THR A 37 4.67 12.91 6.49
C THR A 37 5.62 11.83 7.02
N VAL A 38 5.45 10.57 6.60
CA VAL A 38 6.31 9.45 6.99
C VAL A 38 7.69 9.54 6.32
N PHE A 39 7.75 9.75 5.01
CA PHE A 39 9.00 9.74 4.26
C PHE A 39 9.76 11.08 4.30
N LEU A 40 9.05 12.19 4.37
CA LEU A 40 9.56 13.55 4.15
C LEU A 40 9.36 14.42 5.38
N ARG A 41 9.64 13.86 6.57
CA ARG A 41 9.54 14.52 7.89
C ARG A 41 10.28 15.87 7.99
N ARG A 42 11.22 16.14 7.08
CA ARG A 42 12.06 17.36 7.02
C ARG A 42 11.79 18.28 5.83
N VAL A 43 10.79 17.99 5.00
CA VAL A 43 10.56 18.77 3.78
C VAL A 43 9.89 20.12 4.08
N PRO A 44 10.37 21.21 3.47
CA PRO A 44 9.76 22.52 3.62
C PRO A 44 8.31 22.56 3.14
N ARG A 45 7.45 23.27 3.88
CA ARG A 45 6.00 23.38 3.60
C ARG A 45 5.67 23.90 2.20
N PHE A 46 6.57 24.66 1.57
CA PHE A 46 6.40 25.19 0.22
C PHE A 46 6.56 24.13 -0.88
N LEU A 47 7.35 23.07 -0.63
CA LEU A 47 7.55 21.95 -1.56
C LEU A 47 6.47 20.87 -1.40
N ALA A 48 5.70 20.93 -0.31
CA ALA A 48 4.66 19.98 0.05
C ALA A 48 3.69 19.63 -1.10
N PRO A 49 3.07 20.59 -1.82
CA PRO A 49 2.15 20.25 -2.92
C PRO A 49 2.85 19.64 -4.15
N LEU A 50 4.12 19.95 -4.36
CA LEU A 50 4.90 19.37 -5.47
C LEU A 50 5.20 17.90 -5.18
N PHE A 51 5.62 17.59 -3.94
CA PHE A 51 5.83 16.22 -3.50
C PHE A 51 4.54 15.40 -3.49
N ASP A 52 3.40 16.00 -3.14
CA ASP A 52 2.11 15.29 -3.18
C ASP A 52 1.77 14.85 -4.60
N ARG A 53 1.91 15.75 -5.58
CA ARG A 53 1.70 15.42 -6.99
C ARG A 53 2.68 14.37 -7.51
N LEU A 54 3.96 14.49 -7.12
CA LEU A 54 4.98 13.52 -7.51
C LEU A 54 4.68 12.13 -6.93
N THR A 55 4.29 12.07 -5.66
CA THR A 55 3.91 10.83 -4.96
C THR A 55 2.68 10.21 -5.62
N LYS A 56 1.64 11.01 -5.91
CA LYS A 56 0.44 10.56 -6.62
C LYS A 56 0.76 9.98 -7.99
N THR A 57 1.63 10.66 -8.75
CA THR A 57 2.04 10.20 -10.09
C THR A 57 2.88 8.93 -10.02
N TYR A 58 3.86 8.88 -9.12
CA TYR A 58 4.71 7.72 -8.91
C TYR A 58 3.90 6.50 -8.47
N LEU A 59 2.99 6.69 -7.51
CA LEU A 59 2.13 5.64 -7.00
C LEU A 59 1.14 5.15 -8.07
N GLY A 60 0.55 6.08 -8.84
CA GLY A 60 -0.29 5.74 -9.99
C GLY A 60 0.46 4.94 -11.05
N MET A 61 1.70 5.30 -11.39
CA MET A 61 2.53 4.54 -12.34
C MET A 61 2.87 3.13 -11.82
N LYS A 62 3.27 3.01 -10.55
CA LYS A 62 3.64 1.72 -9.94
C LYS A 62 2.43 0.79 -9.81
N LEU A 63 1.28 1.33 -9.40
CA LEU A 63 0.05 0.57 -9.19
C LEU A 63 -0.70 0.26 -10.50
N LYS A 64 -0.54 1.07 -11.56
CA LYS A 64 -1.16 0.79 -12.87
C LYS A 64 -0.70 -0.54 -13.49
N ASN A 65 0.47 -1.04 -13.09
CA ASN A 65 1.02 -2.32 -13.55
C ASN A 65 0.60 -3.52 -12.66
N ILE A 66 -0.33 -3.30 -11.72
CA ILE A 66 -0.88 -4.32 -10.83
C ILE A 66 -2.34 -4.53 -11.22
N ARG A 67 -2.69 -5.75 -11.63
CA ARG A 67 -4.04 -6.10 -12.10
C ARG A 67 -4.73 -7.17 -11.27
N THR A 68 -3.97 -7.92 -10.48
CA THR A 68 -4.48 -9.02 -9.64
C THR A 68 -4.01 -8.85 -8.20
N VAL A 69 -4.67 -9.55 -7.29
CA VAL A 69 -4.28 -9.63 -5.88
C VAL A 69 -2.89 -10.25 -5.74
N ASP A 70 -2.58 -11.30 -6.51
CA ASP A 70 -1.26 -11.94 -6.50
C ASP A 70 -0.15 -10.98 -6.96
N ASP A 71 -0.40 -10.18 -8.00
CA ASP A 71 0.54 -9.14 -8.44
C ASP A 71 0.82 -8.13 -7.33
N PHE A 72 -0.21 -7.73 -6.59
CA PHE A 72 -0.07 -6.80 -5.46
C PHE A 72 0.74 -7.43 -4.33
N GLN A 73 0.40 -8.66 -3.95
CA GLN A 73 1.07 -9.39 -2.87
C GLN A 73 2.55 -9.61 -3.18
N ARG A 74 2.90 -10.05 -4.38
CA ARG A 74 4.31 -10.26 -4.77
C ARG A 74 5.08 -8.94 -4.85
N LYS A 75 4.60 -7.98 -5.64
CA LYS A 75 5.37 -6.75 -5.94
C LYS A 75 5.41 -5.74 -4.80
N VAL A 76 4.35 -5.69 -3.98
CA VAL A 76 4.22 -4.68 -2.92
C VAL A 76 4.52 -5.29 -1.56
N ILE A 77 3.84 -6.39 -1.20
CA ILE A 77 4.00 -6.96 0.14
C ILE A 77 5.34 -7.67 0.26
N VAL A 78 5.67 -8.62 -0.62
CA VAL A 78 6.89 -9.42 -0.49
C VAL A 78 8.14 -8.57 -0.74
N ASP A 79 8.24 -7.94 -1.92
CA ASP A 79 9.46 -7.26 -2.34
C ASP A 79 9.76 -5.98 -1.55
N THR A 80 8.73 -5.20 -1.21
CA THR A 80 8.95 -3.87 -0.62
C THR A 80 8.82 -3.89 0.91
N ILE A 81 7.85 -4.62 1.46
CA ILE A 81 7.50 -4.55 2.88
C ILE A 81 8.15 -5.70 3.65
N LEU A 82 7.85 -6.95 3.28
CA LEU A 82 8.26 -8.13 4.01
C LEU A 82 9.78 -8.31 3.98
N HIS A 83 10.42 -8.21 2.81
CA HIS A 83 11.88 -8.24 2.73
C HIS A 83 12.52 -7.16 3.60
N HIS A 84 12.01 -5.92 3.56
CA HIS A 84 12.56 -4.84 4.38
C HIS A 84 12.38 -5.10 5.88
N LEU A 85 11.21 -5.59 6.30
CA LEU A 85 10.90 -5.92 7.70
C LEU A 85 11.71 -7.11 8.21
N VAL A 86 11.83 -8.18 7.42
CA VAL A 86 12.66 -9.34 7.78
C VAL A 86 14.10 -8.90 7.98
N THR A 87 14.67 -8.14 7.04
CA THR A 87 16.06 -7.67 7.13
C THR A 87 16.29 -6.69 8.28
N LYS A 88 15.34 -5.79 8.59
CA LYS A 88 15.52 -4.78 9.65
C LYS A 88 15.15 -5.25 11.04
N THR A 89 14.13 -6.09 11.15
CA THR A 89 13.43 -6.33 12.41
C THR A 89 13.66 -7.74 12.94
N ILE A 90 14.00 -8.70 12.05
CA ILE A 90 14.15 -10.09 12.45
C ILE A 90 15.62 -10.50 12.47
N ASN A 91 16.22 -10.39 13.66
CA ASN A 91 17.54 -10.95 13.94
C ASN A 91 17.34 -12.35 14.54
N GLY A 92 17.46 -13.40 13.72
CA GLY A 92 17.40 -14.80 14.17
C GLY A 92 16.05 -15.50 14.03
N LEU A 93 15.51 -15.57 12.80
CA LEU A 93 14.49 -16.56 12.48
C LEU A 93 15.17 -17.93 12.32
N SER A 94 15.14 -18.75 13.37
CA SER A 94 15.52 -20.17 13.29
C SER A 94 14.24 -20.98 13.08
N TYR A 95 14.15 -21.63 11.93
CA TYR A 95 13.07 -22.56 11.60
C TYR A 95 13.63 -23.98 11.70
N GLU A 96 13.20 -24.73 12.71
CA GLU A 96 13.35 -26.18 12.75
C GLU A 96 11.99 -26.79 12.39
N GLY A 97 11.93 -27.40 11.21
CA GLY A 97 10.78 -28.14 10.71
C GLY A 97 11.22 -29.14 9.66
#